data_AF-A0A6N6S3J1-F1
#
_entry.id   AF-A0A6N6S3J1-F1
#
_cell.length_a   1.000
_cell.length_b   1.000
_cell.length_c   1.000
_cell.angle_alpha   90.00
_cell.angle_beta   90.00
_cell.angle_gamma   90.00
#
_symmetry.space_group_name_H-M   'P 1'
#
loop_
_entity.id
_entity.type
_entity.pdbx_description
1 polymer ?
#
loop_
_entity_poly.entity_id
_entity_poly.type
_entity_poly.pdbx_seq_one_letter_code
_entity_poly.pdbx_strand_id
1 'polypeptide(L)'
;MKVPRKVGKHTRDKVYSENDPYLPPKGKGLVGVAICKDCTSVYHNKKWFLDAKMYKEKKGLKNVNWVICPACKKTKENVPNGVVKLKGDFLKQHKEEIMNLIHNEDARSKKYN
;
A
#
# COMPACT_ATOMS: atom_id res chain seq x y z
N MET A 1 5.68 -27.36 27.14
CA MET A 1 5.07 -26.10 27.62
C MET A 1 4.15 -25.56 26.53
N LYS A 2 2.83 -25.54 26.75
CA LYS A 2 1.87 -24.93 25.81
C LYS A 2 1.79 -23.43 26.11
N VAL A 3 2.31 -22.59 25.22
CA VAL A 3 2.12 -21.13 25.32
C VAL A 3 0.65 -20.84 25.00
N PRO A 4 -0.11 -20.21 25.92
CA PRO A 4 -1.50 -19.86 25.63
C PRO A 4 -1.52 -18.67 24.66
N ARG A 5 -1.62 -18.92 23.36
CA ARG A 5 -1.92 -17.86 22.39
C ARG A 5 -3.41 -17.51 22.45
N LYS A 6 -3.82 -16.74 23.47
CA LYS A 6 -4.89 -15.77 23.25
C LYS A 6 -4.26 -14.49 22.72
N VAL A 7 -3.82 -14.54 21.45
CA VAL A 7 -3.52 -13.31 20.72
C VAL A 7 -4.89 -12.68 20.49
N GLY A 8 -5.20 -11.62 21.23
CA GLY A 8 -6.43 -10.87 21.02
C GLY A 8 -6.57 -10.52 19.54
N LYS A 9 -7.80 -10.47 19.02
CA LYS A 9 -8.05 -9.88 17.70
C LYS A 9 -7.62 -8.42 17.76
N HIS A 10 -6.36 -8.14 17.40
CA HIS A 10 -5.93 -6.80 17.08
C HIS A 10 -6.65 -6.43 15.78
N THR A 11 -7.82 -5.82 15.90
CA THR A 11 -8.46 -5.16 14.76
C THR A 11 -7.48 -4.10 14.31
N ARG A 12 -6.96 -4.24 13.10
CA ARG A 12 -6.14 -3.20 12.49
C ARG A 12 -7.04 -2.01 12.24
N ASP A 13 -6.98 -1.02 13.11
CA ASP A 13 -7.63 0.25 12.85
C ASP A 13 -7.13 0.79 11.51
N LYS A 14 -8.06 1.23 10.67
CA LYS A 14 -7.72 1.85 9.39
C LYS A 14 -7.03 3.18 9.71
N VAL A 15 -5.73 3.24 9.48
CA VAL A 15 -4.99 4.50 9.55
C VAL A 15 -5.39 5.34 8.33
N TYR A 16 -6.34 6.26 8.54
CA TYR A 16 -6.75 7.22 7.53
C TYR A 16 -5.80 8.41 7.53
N SER A 17 -5.13 8.66 6.41
CA SER A 17 -4.36 9.89 6.19
C SER A 17 -5.28 11.02 5.71
N GLU A 18 -6.21 11.46 6.57
CA GLU A 18 -7.23 12.45 6.21
C GLU A 18 -6.67 13.78 5.66
N ASN A 19 -5.38 14.08 5.92
CA ASN A 19 -4.67 15.28 5.48
C ASN A 19 -3.43 15.00 4.62
N ASP A 20 -3.43 13.91 3.85
CA ASP A 20 -2.31 13.56 2.97
C ASP A 20 -2.20 14.48 1.74
N PRO A 21 -1.13 15.28 1.58
CA PRO A 21 -1.00 16.20 0.45
C PRO A 21 -0.96 15.51 -0.93
N TYR A 22 -0.65 14.21 -0.96
CA TYR A 22 -0.58 13.43 -2.20
C TYR A 22 -1.92 12.84 -2.60
N LEU A 23 -2.92 12.84 -1.71
CA LEU A 23 -4.28 12.39 -2.01
C LEU A 23 -5.13 13.56 -2.52
N PRO A 24 -6.06 13.32 -3.46
CA PRO A 24 -7.01 14.34 -3.85
C PRO A 24 -7.95 14.68 -2.67
N PRO A 25 -8.47 15.92 -2.59
CA PRO A 25 -9.32 16.35 -1.47
C PRO A 25 -10.52 15.43 -1.25
N LYS A 26 -10.95 15.28 0.00
CA LYS A 26 -12.09 14.42 0.39
C LYS A 26 -13.30 14.70 -0.50
N GLY A 27 -13.86 13.64 -1.09
CA GLY A 27 -15.00 13.71 -2.00
C GLY A 27 -14.66 13.97 -3.47
N LYS A 28 -13.52 14.60 -3.77
CA LYS A 28 -12.99 14.82 -5.12
C LYS A 28 -12.05 13.68 -5.50
N GLY A 29 -12.46 12.88 -6.48
CA GLY A 29 -11.61 11.84 -7.05
C GLY A 29 -10.89 12.33 -8.31
N LEU A 30 -9.97 11.52 -8.85
CA LEU A 30 -9.52 11.72 -10.23
C LEU A 30 -10.71 11.46 -11.17
N VAL A 31 -10.73 12.18 -12.29
CA VAL A 31 -11.80 12.02 -13.28
C VAL A 31 -11.60 10.70 -14.02
N GLY A 32 -12.66 9.88 -14.05
CA GLY A 32 -12.69 8.63 -14.79
C GLY A 32 -11.70 7.58 -14.26
N VAL A 33 -11.13 6.81 -15.19
CA VAL A 33 -10.13 5.77 -14.90
C VAL A 33 -8.74 6.33 -15.10
N ALA A 34 -7.87 6.16 -14.12
CA ALA A 34 -6.47 6.56 -14.23
C ALA A 34 -5.53 5.37 -14.03
N ILE A 35 -4.36 5.39 -14.65
CA ILE A 35 -3.34 4.35 -14.51
C ILE A 35 -2.01 5.00 -14.13
N CYS A 36 -1.32 4.40 -13.16
CA CYS A 36 0.01 4.83 -12.75
C CYS A 36 1.06 4.49 -13.81
N LYS A 37 1.86 5.46 -14.22
CA LYS A 37 2.97 5.27 -15.17
C LYS A 37 4.10 4.41 -14.62
N ASP A 38 4.33 4.44 -13.30
CA ASP A 38 5.49 3.76 -12.68
C ASP A 38 5.14 2.33 -12.21
N CYS A 39 4.06 2.17 -11.43
CA CYS A 39 3.71 0.89 -10.79
C CYS A 39 2.49 0.19 -11.38
N THR A 40 1.95 0.73 -12.48
CA THR A 40 0.78 0.20 -13.22
C THR A 40 -0.52 0.04 -12.40
N SER A 41 -0.58 0.62 -11.20
CA SER A 41 -1.81 0.64 -10.40
C SER A 41 -2.94 1.38 -11.11
N VAL A 42 -4.17 0.90 -10.92
CA VAL A 42 -5.37 1.41 -11.58
C VAL A 42 -6.23 2.16 -10.57
N TYR A 43 -6.59 3.39 -10.90
CA TYR A 43 -7.58 4.17 -10.20
C TYR A 43 -8.97 3.93 -10.79
N HIS A 44 -9.88 3.41 -9.98
CA HIS A 44 -11.26 3.13 -10.36
C HIS A 44 -12.18 3.32 -9.16
N ASN A 45 -13.37 3.88 -9.34
CA ASN A 45 -14.35 4.10 -8.26
C ASN A 45 -13.76 4.76 -7.00
N LYS A 46 -12.95 5.80 -7.18
CA LYS A 46 -12.26 6.54 -6.12
C LYS A 46 -11.24 5.75 -5.29
N LYS A 47 -10.82 4.57 -5.75
CA LYS A 47 -9.83 3.71 -5.09
C LYS A 47 -8.69 3.34 -6.03
N TRP A 48 -7.54 3.02 -5.46
CA TRP A 48 -6.39 2.49 -6.17
C TRP A 48 -6.34 0.98 -6.03
N PHE A 49 -6.10 0.27 -7.13
CA PHE A 49 -5.96 -1.17 -7.18
C PHE A 49 -4.62 -1.54 -7.80
N LEU A 50 -3.90 -2.47 -7.17
CA LEU A 50 -2.70 -3.08 -7.73
C LEU A 50 -3.06 -4.49 -8.23
N ASP A 51 -3.78 -4.54 -9.36
CA ASP A 51 -4.25 -5.79 -9.97
C ASP A 51 -3.90 -5.81 -11.46
N ALA A 52 -3.12 -6.82 -11.86
CA ALA A 52 -2.68 -7.01 -13.23
C ALA A 52 -3.83 -7.27 -14.21
N LYS A 53 -4.90 -7.94 -13.77
CA LYS A 53 -6.10 -8.18 -14.58
C LYS A 53 -6.84 -6.87 -14.82
N MET A 54 -7.06 -6.08 -13.77
CA MET A 54 -7.71 -4.78 -13.89
C MET A 54 -6.89 -3.82 -14.78
N TYR A 55 -5.56 -3.85 -14.67
CA TYR A 55 -4.69 -3.08 -15.56
C TYR A 55 -4.90 -3.45 -17.03
N LYS A 56 -4.90 -4.75 -17.36
CA LYS A 56 -5.13 -5.22 -18.74
C LYS A 56 -6.49 -4.79 -19.28
N GLU A 57 -7.54 -4.96 -18.49
CA GLU A 57 -8.92 -4.58 -18.86
C GLU A 57 -9.06 -3.07 -19.09
N LYS A 58 -8.50 -2.26 -18.19
CA LYS A 58 -8.68 -0.81 -18.22
C LYS A 58 -7.73 -0.11 -19.19
N LYS A 59 -6.55 -0.66 -19.46
CA LYS A 59 -5.56 -0.10 -20.41
C LYS A 59 -6.11 0.05 -21.83
N GLY A 60 -7.04 -0.81 -22.24
CA GLY A 60 -7.65 -0.77 -23.58
C GLY A 60 -8.74 0.30 -23.76
N LEU A 61 -9.12 1.02 -22.71
CA LEU A 61 -10.13 2.07 -22.80
C LEU A 61 -9.57 3.32 -23.51
N LYS A 62 -10.37 3.98 -24.35
CA LYS A 62 -9.96 5.19 -25.08
C LYS A 62 -9.65 6.39 -24.17
N ASN A 63 -10.26 6.44 -22.98
CA ASN A 63 -10.18 7.59 -22.06
C ASN A 63 -9.45 7.24 -20.75
N VAL A 64 -8.25 6.66 -20.85
CA VAL A 64 -7.39 6.39 -19.68
C VAL A 64 -6.50 7.57 -19.37
N ASN A 65 -6.58 8.07 -18.15
CA ASN A 65 -5.69 9.12 -17.66
C ASN A 65 -4.39 8.52 -17.13
N TRP A 66 -3.27 8.80 -17.79
CA TRP A 66 -1.95 8.35 -17.32
C TRP A 66 -1.38 9.34 -16.30
N VAL A 67 -1.26 8.92 -15.05
CA VAL A 67 -0.80 9.77 -13.94
C VAL A 67 0.29 9.07 -13.12
N ILE A 68 0.86 9.73 -12.13
CA ILE A 68 1.70 9.08 -11.11
C ILE A 68 0.85 8.95 -9.84
N CYS A 69 0.74 7.74 -9.30
CA CYS A 69 -0.06 7.51 -8.11
C CYS A 69 0.57 8.16 -6.86
N PRO A 70 -0.22 8.46 -5.82
CA PRO A 70 0.26 9.06 -4.58
C PRO A 70 1.42 8.28 -3.93
N ALA A 71 1.36 6.95 -3.96
CA ALA A 71 2.41 6.10 -3.40
C ALA A 71 3.75 6.25 -4.14
N CYS A 72 3.74 6.24 -5.48
CA CYS A 72 4.95 6.43 -6.28
C CYS A 72 5.54 7.83 -6.11
N LYS A 73 4.70 8.87 -5.96
CA LYS A 73 5.18 10.22 -5.63
C LYS A 73 5.93 10.22 -4.29
N LYS A 74 5.34 9.63 -3.24
CA LYS A 74 5.98 9.50 -1.92
C LYS A 74 7.29 8.76 -1.95
N THR A 75 7.37 7.66 -2.70
CA THR A 75 8.63 6.91 -2.86
C THR A 75 9.70 7.75 -3.55
N LYS A 76 9.35 8.50 -4.60
CA LYS A 76 10.29 9.38 -5.31
C LYS A 76 10.81 10.53 -4.44
N GLU A 77 9.94 11.07 -3.58
CA GLU A 77 10.28 12.19 -2.69
C GLU A 77 10.84 11.71 -1.33
N ASN A 78 11.00 10.40 -1.12
CA ASN A 78 11.42 9.81 0.15
C ASN A 78 10.59 10.29 1.36
N VAL A 79 9.27 10.41 1.18
CA VAL A 79 8.30 10.81 2.23
C VAL A 79 7.48 9.59 2.65
N PRO A 80 8.01 8.70 3.52
CA PRO A 80 7.25 7.55 4.01
C PRO A 80 6.14 7.99 4.98
N ASN A 81 5.06 7.21 5.05
CA ASN A 81 3.98 7.45 6.02
C ASN A 81 4.40 7.20 7.48
N GLY A 82 5.55 6.56 7.70
CA GLY A 82 6.09 6.27 9.01
C GLY A 82 7.41 5.53 8.90
N VAL A 83 8.22 5.61 9.96
CA VAL A 83 9.50 4.91 10.05
C VAL A 83 9.46 3.99 11.26
N VAL A 84 9.73 2.70 11.03
CA VAL A 84 9.82 1.70 12.10
C VAL A 84 11.29 1.39 12.35
N LYS A 85 11.75 1.60 13.58
CA LYS A 85 13.13 1.31 13.99
C LYS A 85 13.14 0.10 14.92
N LEU A 86 13.73 -1.00 14.45
CA LEU A 86 13.94 -2.21 15.26
C LEU A 86 15.35 -2.18 15.86
N LYS A 87 15.49 -2.58 17.13
CA LYS A 87 16.77 -2.64 17.87
C LYS A 87 16.78 -3.85 18.81
N GLY A 88 17.97 -4.36 19.13
CA GLY A 88 18.19 -5.42 20.12
C GLY A 88 19.05 -6.57 19.57
N ASP A 89 19.61 -7.39 20.47
CA ASP A 89 20.49 -8.49 20.07
C ASP A 89 19.74 -9.64 19.39
N PHE A 90 18.46 -9.83 19.73
CA PHE A 90 17.58 -10.77 19.03
C PHE A 90 17.49 -10.47 17.52
N LEU A 91 17.46 -9.18 17.13
CA LEU A 91 17.44 -8.78 15.73
C LEU A 91 18.73 -9.17 15.00
N LYS A 92 19.89 -9.19 15.69
CA LYS A 92 21.17 -9.56 15.06
C LYS A 92 21.19 -11.04 14.69
N GLN A 93 20.65 -11.90 15.58
CA GLN A 93 20.58 -13.35 15.36
C GLN A 93 19.46 -13.75 14.39
N HIS A 94 18.33 -13.05 14.41
CA HIS A 94 17.11 -13.39 13.64
C HIS A 94 16.79 -12.41 12.51
N LYS A 95 17.79 -11.69 12.00
CA LYS A 95 17.57 -10.62 11.00
C LYS A 95 16.78 -11.11 9.78
N GLU A 96 17.17 -12.25 9.23
CA GLU A 96 16.56 -12.81 8.03
C GLU A 96 15.10 -13.21 8.27
N GLU A 97 14.81 -13.88 9.39
CA GLU A 97 13.44 -14.27 9.77
C GLU A 97 12.54 -13.04 9.93
N ILE A 98 13.05 -11.99 10.58
CA ILE A 98 12.31 -10.73 10.76
C ILE A 98 12.05 -10.04 9.42
N MET A 99 13.04 -9.99 8.52
CA MET A 99 12.84 -9.44 7.18
C MET A 99 11.83 -10.25 6.37
N ASN A 100 11.85 -11.58 6.47
CA ASN A 100 10.87 -12.45 5.83
C ASN A 100 9.46 -12.21 6.36
N LEU A 101 9.29 -12.01 7.67
CA LEU A 101 8.01 -11.62 8.26
C LEU A 101 7.51 -10.27 7.72
N ILE A 102 8.39 -9.28 7.60
CA ILE A 102 8.05 -7.97 7.04
C ILE A 102 7.60 -8.11 5.57
N HIS A 103 8.34 -8.84 4.74
CA HIS A 103 7.98 -9.05 3.34
C HIS A 103 6.67 -9.83 3.18
N ASN A 104 6.44 -10.84 4.02
CA ASN A 104 5.18 -11.59 4.02
C ASN A 104 3.99 -10.71 4.38
N GLU A 105 4.16 -9.82 5.37
CA GLU A 105 3.11 -8.89 5.77
C GLU A 105 2.83 -7.81 4.70
N ASP A 106 3.87 -7.31 4.03
CA ASP A 106 3.73 -6.41 2.88
C ASP A 106 2.96 -7.08 1.74
N ALA A 107 3.36 -8.30 1.35
CA ALA A 107 2.68 -9.08 0.32
C ALA A 107 1.22 -9.39 0.68
N ARG A 108 0.94 -9.67 1.97
CA ARG A 108 -0.42 -9.86 2.48
C ARG A 108 -1.23 -8.57 2.39
N SER A 109 -0.67 -7.45 2.81
CA SER A 109 -1.35 -6.14 2.83
C SER A 109 -1.73 -5.66 1.44
N LYS A 110 -0.88 -5.88 0.43
CA LYS A 110 -1.15 -5.53 -0.98
C LYS A 110 -2.40 -6.19 -1.56
N LYS A 111 -2.84 -7.33 -1.01
CA LYS A 111 -4.06 -8.04 -1.44
C LYS A 111 -5.35 -7.39 -0.92
N TYR A 112 -5.27 -6.52 0.07
CA TYR A 112 -6.43 -5.83 0.64
C TYR A 112 -6.59 -4.45 0.00
N ASN A 113 -7.59 -4.25 -0.88
CA ASN A 113 -8.01 -2.96 -1.45
C ASN A 113 -9.54 -2.91 -1.67
#